data_AF-A0A971GMB3-F1
#
_entry.id   AF-A0A971GMB3-F1
#
_cell.length_a   1.000
_cell.length_b   1.000
_cell.length_c   1.000
_cell.angle_alpha   90.00
_cell.angle_beta   90.00
_cell.angle_gamma   90.00
#
_symmetry.space_group_name_H-M   'P 1'
#
loop_
_entity.id
_entity.type
_entity.pdbx_description
1 polymer ?
#
loop_
_entity_poly.entity_id
_entity_poly.type
_entity_poly.pdbx_seq_one_letter_code
_entity_poly.pdbx_strand_id
1 'polypeptide(L)'
;MKITADGLLGQAQKINNQKKTETESSASGIKESRTDSVSIGKIVNSRVESIEKEIRELQTSLAKNQSISNGTDQLDKTLASGGNTAEILEKNTFNGKQALKDFMGPEITPEIIKLKRDEIRELVKNDIASLTRVQVELDNIIASDLAGTRKVENLMAGLTEFVKGNPSSVDTISNLDAEKVMKLIR
;
A
#
# COMPACT_ATOMS: atom_id res chain seq x y z
N MET A 1 1.26 16.98 -31.70
CA MET A 1 2.63 16.62 -32.13
C MET A 1 2.98 15.31 -31.43
N LYS A 2 3.30 14.24 -32.18
CA LYS A 2 3.59 12.91 -31.61
C LYS A 2 5.08 12.86 -31.25
N ILE A 3 5.40 12.78 -29.97
CA ILE A 3 6.76 12.55 -29.47
C ILE A 3 7.01 11.05 -29.60
N THR A 4 7.92 10.65 -30.50
CA THR A 4 8.33 9.26 -30.69
C THR A 4 9.57 8.97 -29.84
N ALA A 5 9.69 7.74 -29.34
CA ALA A 5 10.78 7.30 -28.45
C ALA A 5 12.18 7.53 -29.05
N ASP A 6 12.32 7.52 -30.37
CA ASP A 6 13.58 7.84 -31.06
C ASP A 6 14.00 9.32 -30.90
N GLY A 7 13.04 10.24 -30.75
CA GLY A 7 13.30 11.65 -30.48
C GLY A 7 13.82 11.92 -29.06
N LEU A 8 13.56 11.01 -28.12
CA LEU A 8 14.05 11.07 -26.74
C LEU A 8 15.47 10.48 -26.61
N LEU A 9 15.77 9.41 -27.35
CA LEU A 9 17.11 8.81 -27.42
C LEU A 9 18.16 9.75 -28.04
N GLY A 10 17.79 10.49 -29.09
CA GLY A 10 18.67 11.50 -29.68
C GLY A 10 18.97 12.69 -28.75
N GLN A 11 18.05 13.04 -27.85
CA GLN A 11 18.27 14.08 -26.84
C GLN A 11 19.14 13.59 -25.68
N ALA A 12 18.99 12.33 -25.26
CA ALA A 12 19.82 11.73 -24.22
C ALA A 12 21.31 11.66 -24.62
N GLN A 13 21.63 11.38 -25.90
CA GLN A 13 23.01 11.38 -26.39
C GLN A 13 23.63 12.79 -26.44
N LYS A 14 22.84 13.83 -26.75
CA LYS A 14 23.31 15.23 -26.69
C LYS A 14 23.62 15.68 -25.25
N ILE A 15 22.80 15.28 -24.29
CA ILE A 15 22.99 15.62 -22.87
C ILE A 15 24.26 14.97 -22.31
N ASN A 16 24.58 13.73 -22.71
CA ASN A 16 25.76 13.03 -22.21
C ASN A 16 27.08 13.62 -22.75
N ASN A 17 27.06 14.19 -23.96
CA ASN A 17 28.22 14.90 -24.51
C ASN A 17 28.42 16.29 -23.91
N GLN A 18 27.34 17.02 -23.55
CA GLN A 18 27.46 18.30 -22.83
C GLN A 18 28.09 18.11 -21.43
N LYS A 19 27.73 17.01 -20.75
CA LYS A 19 28.25 16.69 -19.41
C LYS A 19 29.75 16.38 -19.37
N LYS A 20 30.37 16.02 -20.50
CA LYS A 20 31.82 15.76 -20.60
C LYS A 20 32.65 17.00 -20.96
N THR A 21 32.06 17.99 -21.61
CA THR A 21 32.76 19.24 -21.98
C THR A 21 32.76 20.31 -20.88
N GLU A 22 31.91 20.19 -19.86
CA GLU A 22 31.84 21.16 -18.75
C GLU A 22 32.88 20.93 -17.63
N THR A 23 33.65 19.85 -17.69
CA THR A 23 34.67 19.53 -16.67
C THR A 23 35.95 20.38 -16.74
N GLU A 24 36.14 21.21 -17.77
CA GLU A 24 37.35 22.04 -17.91
C GLU A 24 37.09 23.55 -17.91
N SER A 25 35.90 24.02 -17.57
CA SER A 25 35.63 25.46 -17.61
C SER A 25 34.76 25.95 -16.46
N SER A 26 35.38 26.83 -15.67
CA SER A 26 34.76 27.91 -14.90
C SER A 26 34.02 27.55 -13.60
N ALA A 27 34.72 27.84 -12.51
CA ALA A 27 34.18 28.07 -11.18
C ALA A 27 33.03 29.11 -11.19
N SER A 28 31.77 28.67 -11.09
CA SER A 28 30.64 29.50 -10.60
C SER A 28 29.31 28.76 -10.30
N GLY A 29 29.27 27.42 -10.16
CA GLY A 29 28.01 26.65 -10.19
C GLY A 29 27.39 26.17 -8.86
N ILE A 30 27.71 26.71 -7.68
CA ILE A 30 27.31 26.08 -6.39
C ILE A 30 25.89 26.46 -5.91
N LYS A 31 25.20 27.43 -6.52
CA LYS A 31 23.90 27.93 -6.00
C LYS A 31 22.63 27.23 -6.50
N GLU A 32 22.59 26.69 -7.72
CA GLU A 32 21.35 26.08 -8.25
C GLU A 32 21.06 24.70 -7.65
N SER A 33 22.07 23.83 -7.54
CA SER A 33 21.92 22.46 -7.01
C SER A 33 21.38 22.37 -5.57
N ARG A 34 21.63 23.38 -4.72
CA ARG A 34 21.13 23.42 -3.34
C ARG A 34 19.66 23.81 -3.23
N THR A 35 19.12 24.52 -4.21
CA THR A 35 17.74 25.01 -4.17
C THR A 35 16.78 23.91 -4.59
N ASP A 36 17.17 23.12 -5.60
CA ASP A 36 16.42 21.95 -6.07
C ASP A 36 16.42 20.80 -5.06
N SER A 37 17.51 20.57 -4.33
CA SER A 37 17.53 19.53 -3.29
C SER A 37 16.61 19.87 -2.10
N VAL A 38 16.49 21.15 -1.73
CA VAL A 38 15.56 21.60 -0.68
C VAL A 38 14.11 21.51 -1.14
N SER A 39 13.81 21.78 -2.42
CA SER A 39 12.45 21.65 -2.96
C SER A 39 12.03 20.18 -3.08
N ILE A 40 12.92 19.31 -3.57
CA ILE A 40 12.70 17.86 -3.66
C ILE A 40 12.52 17.26 -2.25
N GLY A 41 13.35 17.63 -1.27
CA GLY A 41 13.21 17.14 0.09
C GLY A 41 11.87 17.49 0.74
N LYS A 42 11.30 18.67 0.44
CA LYS A 42 9.95 19.06 0.90
C LYS A 42 8.86 18.21 0.24
N ILE A 43 8.96 17.97 -1.07
CA ILE A 43 8.02 17.14 -1.82
C ILE A 43 8.03 15.70 -1.29
N VAL A 44 9.23 15.15 -1.08
CA VAL A 44 9.42 13.79 -0.57
C VAL A 44 8.88 13.65 0.85
N ASN A 45 9.15 14.61 1.74
CA ASN A 45 8.58 14.60 3.09
C ASN A 45 7.04 14.67 3.07
N SER A 46 6.46 15.52 2.22
CA SER A 46 5.01 15.58 2.05
C SER A 46 4.44 14.26 1.52
N ARG A 47 5.15 13.58 0.60
CA ARG A 47 4.75 12.25 0.13
C ARG A 47 4.84 11.19 1.23
N VAL A 48 5.89 11.21 2.05
CA VAL A 48 6.02 10.32 3.22
C VAL A 48 4.88 10.52 4.22
N GLU A 49 4.44 11.76 4.46
CA GLU A 49 3.26 12.05 5.29
C GLU A 49 1.96 11.51 4.67
N SER A 50 1.80 11.65 3.35
CA SER A 50 0.67 11.06 2.62
C SER A 50 0.66 9.55 2.72
N ILE A 51 1.82 8.90 2.58
CA ILE A 51 2.00 7.45 2.72
C ILE A 51 1.65 7.00 4.14
N GLU A 52 2.11 7.72 5.16
CA GLU A 52 1.79 7.43 6.55
C GLU A 52 0.27 7.45 6.80
N LYS A 53 -0.44 8.42 6.22
CA LYS A 53 -1.90 8.49 6.30
C LYS A 53 -2.56 7.31 5.57
N GLU A 54 -2.09 6.98 4.37
CA GLU A 54 -2.60 5.86 3.57
C GLU A 54 -2.42 4.52 4.31
N ILE A 55 -1.26 4.29 4.95
CA ILE A 55 -1.01 3.11 5.78
C ILE A 55 -2.02 3.02 6.93
N ARG A 56 -2.28 4.12 7.65
CA ARG A 56 -3.25 4.12 8.76
C ARG A 56 -4.67 3.82 8.29
N GLU A 57 -5.06 4.36 7.14
CA GLU A 57 -6.37 4.09 6.53
C GLU A 57 -6.51 2.62 6.12
N LEU A 58 -5.49 2.06 5.46
CA LEU A 58 -5.45 0.65 5.08
C LEU A 58 -5.46 -0.29 6.29
N GLN A 59 -4.70 0.03 7.35
CA GLN A 59 -4.71 -0.73 8.60
C GLN A 59 -6.10 -0.70 9.26
N THR A 60 -6.75 0.46 9.27
CA THR A 60 -8.10 0.61 9.81
C THR A 60 -9.11 -0.21 9.00
N SER A 61 -9.01 -0.17 7.66
CA SER A 61 -9.84 -0.96 6.76
C SER A 61 -9.64 -2.46 6.98
N LEU A 62 -8.39 -2.92 7.04
CA LEU A 62 -8.08 -4.33 7.28
C LEU A 62 -8.58 -4.83 8.63
N ALA A 63 -8.36 -4.07 9.71
CA ALA A 63 -8.86 -4.45 11.03
C ALA A 63 -10.39 -4.57 11.05
N LYS A 64 -11.09 -3.62 10.39
CA LYS A 64 -12.55 -3.69 10.22
C LYS A 64 -12.95 -4.94 9.42
N ASN A 65 -12.28 -5.17 8.29
CA ASN A 65 -12.61 -6.26 7.38
C ASN A 65 -12.34 -7.63 8.00
N GLN A 66 -11.30 -7.75 8.82
CA GLN A 66 -11.01 -8.95 9.61
C GLN A 66 -12.06 -9.19 10.70
N SER A 67 -12.49 -8.15 11.42
CA SER A 67 -13.59 -8.27 12.38
C SER A 67 -14.86 -8.79 11.70
N ILE A 68 -15.18 -8.24 10.52
CA ILE A 68 -16.33 -8.67 9.72
C ILE A 68 -16.16 -10.11 9.23
N SER A 69 -14.99 -10.49 8.73
CA SER A 69 -14.69 -11.87 8.29
C SER A 69 -14.90 -12.86 9.43
N ASN A 70 -14.32 -12.59 10.60
CA ASN A 70 -14.48 -13.43 11.79
C ASN A 70 -15.94 -13.53 12.23
N GLY A 71 -16.67 -12.40 12.21
CA GLY A 71 -18.09 -12.37 12.51
C GLY A 71 -18.94 -13.16 11.52
N THR A 72 -18.60 -13.09 10.23
CA THR A 72 -19.27 -13.85 9.16
C THR A 72 -19.07 -15.35 9.35
N ASP A 73 -17.86 -15.77 9.73
CA ASP A 73 -17.57 -17.18 10.03
C ASP A 73 -18.26 -17.68 11.29
N GLN A 74 -18.43 -16.82 12.30
CA GLN A 74 -19.24 -17.13 13.47
C GLN A 74 -20.72 -17.26 13.10
N LEU A 75 -21.25 -16.34 12.28
CA LEU A 75 -22.64 -16.38 11.81
C LEU A 75 -22.93 -17.68 11.06
N ASP A 76 -22.06 -18.10 10.15
CA ASP A 76 -22.22 -19.32 9.37
C ASP A 76 -22.29 -20.57 10.26
N LYS A 77 -21.39 -20.68 11.24
CA LYS A 77 -21.37 -21.77 12.23
C LYS A 77 -22.63 -21.76 13.09
N THR A 78 -23.03 -20.59 13.57
CA THR A 78 -24.21 -20.45 14.43
C THR A 78 -25.49 -20.78 13.66
N LEU A 79 -25.62 -20.31 12.42
CA LEU A 79 -26.75 -20.61 11.56
C LEU A 79 -26.84 -22.11 11.27
N ALA A 80 -25.72 -22.77 10.96
CA ALA A 80 -25.66 -24.22 10.75
C ALA A 80 -26.05 -25.03 12.00
N SER A 81 -25.77 -24.50 13.20
CA SER A 81 -26.16 -25.11 14.48
C SER A 81 -27.58 -24.74 14.97
N GLY A 82 -28.31 -23.88 14.25
CA GLY A 82 -29.62 -23.36 14.68
C GLY A 82 -29.55 -22.41 15.89
N GLY A 83 -28.40 -21.80 16.14
CA GLY A 83 -28.17 -20.91 17.28
C GLY A 83 -28.63 -19.46 17.04
N ASN A 84 -28.50 -18.63 18.07
CA ASN A 84 -28.93 -17.23 18.03
C ASN A 84 -27.92 -16.34 17.28
N THR A 85 -28.26 -15.93 16.06
CA THR A 85 -27.43 -15.06 15.22
C THR A 85 -27.46 -13.59 15.65
N ALA A 86 -28.50 -13.14 16.35
CA ALA A 86 -28.65 -11.74 16.75
C ALA A 86 -27.53 -11.29 17.71
N GLU A 87 -27.12 -12.16 18.62
CA GLU A 87 -26.06 -11.88 19.59
C GLU A 87 -24.71 -11.62 18.89
N ILE A 88 -24.42 -12.32 17.79
CA ILE A 88 -23.18 -12.16 17.03
C ILE A 88 -23.17 -10.82 16.29
N LEU A 89 -24.30 -10.42 15.71
CA LEU A 89 -24.46 -9.14 15.02
C LEU A 89 -24.29 -7.96 15.98
N GLU A 90 -24.79 -8.08 17.21
CA GLU A 90 -24.69 -7.04 18.22
C GLU A 90 -23.29 -6.92 18.84
N LYS A 91 -22.62 -8.04 19.06
CA LYS A 91 -21.26 -8.08 19.65
C LYS A 91 -20.18 -7.65 18.68
N ASN A 92 -20.35 -7.89 17.38
CA ASN A 92 -19.35 -7.53 16.38
C ASN A 92 -19.44 -6.02 16.07
N THR A 93 -18.65 -5.25 16.81
CA THR A 93 -18.55 -3.81 16.65
C THR A 93 -17.16 -3.38 16.21
N PHE A 94 -17.09 -2.31 15.41
CA PHE A 94 -15.86 -1.64 15.04
C PHE A 94 -16.04 -0.15 15.25
N ASN A 95 -15.15 0.46 16.04
CA ASN A 95 -15.26 1.87 16.45
C ASN A 95 -16.65 2.25 17.01
N GLY A 96 -17.24 1.37 17.83
CA GLY A 96 -18.54 1.59 18.47
C GLY A 96 -19.76 1.44 17.55
N LYS A 97 -19.58 1.02 16.30
CA LYS A 97 -20.66 0.76 15.34
C LYS A 97 -20.81 -0.72 15.05
N GLN A 98 -22.03 -1.20 14.77
CA GLN A 98 -22.34 -2.60 14.47
C GLN A 98 -21.88 -2.99 13.06
N ALA A 99 -20.56 -3.08 12.87
CA ALA A 99 -19.94 -3.24 11.56
C ALA A 99 -20.39 -4.50 10.81
N LEU A 100 -20.58 -5.62 11.51
CA LEU A 100 -21.06 -6.85 10.89
C LEU A 100 -22.52 -6.72 10.45
N LYS A 101 -23.38 -6.13 11.29
CA LYS A 101 -24.79 -5.92 10.97
C LYS A 101 -24.95 -4.99 9.78
N ASP A 102 -24.22 -3.89 9.77
CA ASP A 102 -24.21 -2.93 8.65
C ASP A 102 -23.73 -3.59 7.35
N PHE A 103 -22.78 -4.52 7.44
CA PHE A 103 -22.23 -5.21 6.28
C PHE A 103 -23.13 -6.35 5.74
N MET A 104 -23.74 -7.13 6.65
CA MET A 104 -24.65 -8.22 6.31
C MET A 104 -25.97 -7.70 5.72
N GLY A 105 -26.49 -6.59 6.26
CA GLY A 105 -27.81 -6.08 5.87
C GLY A 105 -28.96 -6.77 6.62
N PRO A 106 -30.20 -6.60 6.15
CA PRO A 106 -31.40 -7.00 6.88
C PRO A 106 -31.72 -8.50 6.83
N GLU A 107 -31.27 -9.21 5.79
CA GLU A 107 -31.55 -10.63 5.60
C GLU A 107 -30.28 -11.47 5.78
N ILE A 108 -30.36 -12.53 6.59
CA ILE A 108 -29.24 -13.43 6.87
C ILE A 108 -29.65 -14.82 6.44
N THR A 109 -29.27 -15.18 5.21
CA THR A 109 -29.40 -16.53 4.67
C THR A 109 -28.02 -17.14 4.40
N PRO A 110 -27.90 -18.47 4.30
CA PRO A 110 -26.62 -19.11 3.96
C PRO A 110 -26.04 -18.61 2.63
N GLU A 111 -26.87 -18.31 1.62
CA GLU A 111 -26.40 -17.75 0.36
C GLU A 111 -25.80 -16.35 0.53
N ILE A 112 -26.47 -15.49 1.31
CA ILE A 112 -26.00 -14.13 1.59
C ILE A 112 -24.67 -14.16 2.36
N ILE A 113 -24.56 -15.02 3.37
CA ILE A 113 -23.30 -15.20 4.13
C ILE A 113 -22.16 -15.60 3.21
N LYS A 114 -22.38 -16.56 2.29
CA LYS A 114 -21.37 -16.98 1.33
C LYS A 114 -20.95 -15.84 0.41
N LEU A 115 -21.92 -15.11 -0.16
CA LEU A 115 -21.64 -13.96 -1.03
C LEU A 115 -20.84 -12.87 -0.29
N LYS A 116 -21.25 -12.54 0.92
CA LYS A 116 -20.56 -11.55 1.76
C LYS A 116 -19.18 -12.00 2.20
N ARG A 117 -18.96 -13.30 2.38
CA ARG A 117 -17.63 -13.89 2.62
C ARG A 117 -16.70 -13.76 1.42
N ASP A 118 -17.22 -13.86 0.20
CA ASP A 118 -16.42 -13.63 -1.00
C ASP A 118 -16.12 -12.13 -1.18
N GLU A 119 -17.11 -11.26 -0.92
CA GLU A 119 -16.95 -9.80 -0.93
C GLU A 119 -15.87 -9.33 0.07
N ILE A 120 -15.90 -9.83 1.31
CA ILE A 120 -14.89 -9.45 2.32
C ILE A 120 -13.50 -9.97 1.98
N ARG A 121 -13.39 -11.15 1.35
CA ARG A 121 -12.10 -11.66 0.85
C ARG A 121 -11.51 -10.77 -0.23
N GLU A 122 -12.35 -10.24 -1.13
CA GLU A 122 -11.90 -9.31 -2.16
C GLU A 122 -11.46 -7.97 -1.56
N LEU A 123 -12.20 -7.42 -0.59
CA LEU A 123 -11.81 -6.21 0.12
C LEU A 123 -10.46 -6.35 0.83
N VAL A 124 -10.26 -7.44 1.59
CA VAL A 124 -8.98 -7.72 2.25
C VAL A 124 -7.84 -7.85 1.23
N LYS A 125 -8.08 -8.55 0.11
CA LYS A 125 -7.08 -8.69 -0.95
C LYS A 125 -6.69 -7.33 -1.55
N ASN A 126 -7.67 -6.44 -1.76
CA ASN A 126 -7.42 -5.10 -2.32
C ASN A 126 -6.64 -4.21 -1.35
N ASP A 127 -6.96 -4.26 -0.06
CA ASP A 127 -6.22 -3.53 0.96
C ASP A 127 -4.75 -3.99 1.03
N ILE A 128 -4.52 -5.30 0.95
CA ILE A 128 -3.16 -5.87 0.95
C ILE A 128 -2.39 -5.48 -0.31
N ALA A 129 -3.03 -5.56 -1.49
CA ALA A 129 -2.39 -5.12 -2.73
C ALA A 129 -1.99 -3.64 -2.67
N SER A 130 -2.78 -2.81 -1.98
CA SER A 130 -2.47 -1.40 -1.77
C SER A 130 -1.30 -1.22 -0.81
N LEU A 131 -1.26 -1.98 0.30
CA LEU A 131 -0.10 -2.00 1.21
C LEU A 131 1.19 -2.43 0.49
N THR A 132 1.14 -3.43 -0.39
CA THR A 132 2.31 -3.84 -1.20
C THR A 132 2.81 -2.71 -2.10
N ARG A 133 1.91 -1.95 -2.73
CA ARG A 133 2.30 -0.80 -3.57
C ARG A 133 2.98 0.29 -2.74
N VAL A 134 2.41 0.61 -1.58
CA VAL A 134 2.98 1.57 -0.64
C VAL A 134 4.36 1.12 -0.15
N GLN A 135 4.54 -0.18 0.12
CA GLN A 135 5.82 -0.75 0.51
C GLN A 135 6.90 -0.51 -0.56
N VAL A 136 6.60 -0.84 -1.82
CA VAL A 136 7.52 -0.62 -2.96
C VAL A 136 7.86 0.87 -3.12
N GLU A 137 6.90 1.75 -2.87
CA GLU A 137 7.14 3.19 -2.93
C GLU A 137 8.09 3.67 -1.81
N LEU A 138 7.90 3.19 -0.58
CA LEU A 138 8.82 3.47 0.53
C LEU A 138 10.24 2.95 0.21
N ASP A 139 10.36 1.74 -0.34
CA ASP A 139 11.64 1.17 -0.75
C ASP A 139 12.35 2.06 -1.77
N ASN A 140 11.62 2.60 -2.75
CA ASN A 140 12.18 3.53 -3.75
C ASN A 140 12.64 4.86 -3.13
N ILE A 141 11.90 5.37 -2.14
CA ILE A 141 12.28 6.60 -1.42
C ILE A 141 13.57 6.37 -0.62
N ILE A 142 13.69 5.22 0.06
CA ILE A 142 14.91 4.83 0.80
C ILE A 142 16.08 4.69 -0.18
N ALA A 143 15.89 3.96 -1.28
CA ALA A 143 16.94 3.73 -2.28
C ALA A 143 17.45 5.02 -2.94
N SER A 144 16.62 6.06 -2.98
CA SER A 144 16.98 7.34 -3.59
C SER A 144 17.71 8.30 -2.64
N ASP A 145 17.86 7.98 -1.34
CA ASP A 145 18.47 8.84 -0.30
C ASP A 145 17.86 10.27 -0.28
N LEU A 146 16.57 10.37 -0.62
CA LEU A 146 15.87 11.64 -0.87
C LEU A 146 15.12 12.19 0.35
N ALA A 147 14.97 11.38 1.41
CA ALA A 147 14.17 11.68 2.59
C ALA A 147 14.98 11.54 3.88
N GLY A 148 14.49 12.11 4.99
CA GLY A 148 15.00 11.78 6.32
C GLY A 148 14.82 10.29 6.62
N THR A 149 15.90 9.52 6.45
CA THR A 149 15.96 8.04 6.50
C THR A 149 15.20 7.45 7.68
N ARG A 150 15.33 8.05 8.87
CA ARG A 150 14.74 7.52 10.11
C ARG A 150 13.20 7.43 10.10
N LYS A 151 12.48 8.39 9.49
CA LYS A 151 11.00 8.35 9.47
C LYS A 151 10.50 7.26 8.51
N VAL A 152 11.15 7.13 7.36
CA VAL A 152 10.82 6.16 6.32
C VAL A 152 11.14 4.74 6.79
N GLU A 153 12.29 4.53 7.43
CA GLU A 153 12.68 3.26 8.05
C GLU A 153 11.68 2.80 9.13
N ASN A 154 11.21 3.70 9.98
CA ASN A 154 10.22 3.39 11.01
C ASN A 154 8.87 2.97 10.39
N LEU A 155 8.42 3.64 9.33
CA LEU A 155 7.19 3.27 8.62
C LEU A 155 7.33 1.90 7.96
N MET A 156 8.48 1.63 7.36
CA MET A 156 8.77 0.34 6.71
C MET A 156 8.82 -0.81 7.72
N ALA A 157 9.43 -0.59 8.89
CA ALA A 157 9.46 -1.56 9.98
C ALA A 157 8.05 -1.89 10.48
N GLY A 158 7.23 -0.87 10.76
CA GLY A 158 5.85 -1.06 11.21
C GLY A 158 4.95 -1.74 10.17
N LEU A 159 5.14 -1.43 8.88
CA LEU A 159 4.43 -2.08 7.78
C LEU A 159 4.81 -3.56 7.67
N THR A 160 6.11 -3.86 7.75
CA THR A 160 6.63 -5.24 7.70
C THR A 160 6.10 -6.08 8.87
N GLU A 161 6.07 -5.51 10.07
CA GLU A 161 5.52 -6.17 11.26
C GLU A 161 4.02 -6.44 11.10
N PHE A 162 3.26 -5.47 10.62
CA PHE A 162 1.82 -5.60 10.39
C PHE A 162 1.46 -6.67 9.34
N VAL A 163 2.24 -6.76 8.26
CA VAL A 163 2.07 -7.79 7.23
C VAL A 163 2.41 -9.18 7.78
N LYS A 164 3.50 -9.31 8.55
CA LYS A 164 3.90 -10.59 9.18
C LYS A 164 2.91 -11.08 10.24
N GLY A 165 2.28 -10.16 10.98
CA GLY A 165 1.27 -10.45 11.99
C GLY A 165 -0.08 -10.93 11.45
N ASN A 166 -0.30 -10.86 10.12
CA ASN A 166 -1.54 -11.26 9.45
C ASN A 166 -1.32 -12.46 8.49
N PRO A 167 -1.05 -13.66 9.03
CA PRO A 167 -0.70 -14.84 8.23
C PRO A 167 -1.84 -15.37 7.35
N SER A 168 -3.10 -15.07 7.68
CA SER A 168 -4.31 -15.52 6.94
C SER A 168 -4.38 -15.04 5.48
N SER A 169 -3.46 -14.16 5.08
CA SER A 169 -3.39 -13.57 3.74
C SER A 169 -2.04 -13.74 3.04
N VAL A 170 -1.02 -14.31 3.68
CA VAL A 170 0.34 -14.38 3.12
C VAL A 170 0.56 -15.68 2.34
N ASP A 171 -0.07 -16.78 2.75
CA ASP A 171 0.10 -18.09 2.09
C ASP A 171 -0.42 -18.11 0.63
N THR A 172 -1.25 -17.14 0.24
CA THR A 172 -1.73 -16.98 -1.16
C THR A 172 -0.90 -15.98 -1.98
N ILE A 173 0.10 -15.33 -1.38
CA ILE A 173 0.94 -14.29 -2.01
C ILE A 173 2.40 -14.74 -2.11
N SER A 174 2.72 -15.99 -1.77
CA SER A 174 4.02 -16.63 -2.08
C SER A 174 4.12 -17.04 -3.57
N ASN A 175 3.87 -16.12 -4.50
CA ASN A 175 4.18 -16.28 -5.93
C ASN A 175 4.48 -14.92 -6.61
N LEU A 176 4.96 -13.93 -5.85
CA LEU A 176 5.68 -12.80 -6.44
C LEU A 176 7.11 -13.23 -6.74
N ASP A 177 7.22 -13.87 -7.90
CA ASP A 177 8.46 -14.24 -8.58
C ASP A 177 9.49 -13.11 -8.51
N ALA A 178 10.62 -13.39 -7.85
CA ALA A 178 11.72 -12.46 -7.65
C ALA A 178 12.29 -11.95 -8.99
N GLU A 179 12.11 -12.67 -10.11
CA GLU A 179 12.48 -12.19 -11.45
C GLU A 179 11.63 -11.00 -11.92
N LYS A 180 10.37 -10.88 -11.48
CA LYS A 180 9.51 -9.74 -11.84
C LYS A 180 9.90 -8.46 -11.12
N VAL A 181 10.43 -8.57 -9.90
CA VAL A 181 10.96 -7.43 -9.13
C VAL A 181 12.27 -6.94 -9.74
N MET A 182 13.14 -7.84 -10.23
CA MET A 182 14.40 -7.49 -10.90
C MET A 182 14.23 -6.77 -12.24
N LYS A 183 13.11 -6.96 -12.95
CA LYS A 183 12.83 -6.27 -14.23
C LYS A 183 12.37 -4.82 -14.09
N LEU A 184 11.97 -4.39 -12.90
CA LEU A 184 11.59 -2.99 -12.62
C LEU A 184 12.79 -2.11 -12.24
N ILE A 185 13.99 -2.68 -12.11
CA ILE A 185 15.24 -2.01 -11.68
C ILE A 185 16.23 -1.86 -12.87
N ARG A 186 15.79 -1.99 -14.13
CA ARG A 186 16.63 -1.75 -15.31
C ARG A 186 16.17 -0.58 -16.16
#